data_AF-A0AB34GUJ8-F1
#
_entry.id   AF-A0AB34GUJ8-F1
#
_cell.length_a   1.000
_cell.length_b   1.000
_cell.length_c   1.000
_cell.angle_alpha   90.00
_cell.angle_beta   90.00
_cell.angle_gamma   90.00
#
_symmetry.space_group_name_H-M   'P 1'
#
loop_
_entity.id
_entity.type
_entity.pdbx_description
1 polymer ?
#
loop_
_entity_poly.entity_id
_entity_poly.type
_entity_poly.pdbx_seq_one_letter_code
_entity_poly.pdbx_strand_id
1 'polypeptide(L)'
;MDNLVAEHPGLVSKVDIGYSFKNRPMNVLKLSTGGDKLAIWLEAGIHDGDSLFSLGFFCIPSQPGTSNNPCSDSYRGPSANSEVEVKSIVDFIKGPGKVTAFITFNSYSQLLMFPYGYTCAESHKFDELNEVAQKAAQSLTSLHGTKYKVGPICSVIYQASGGSTDWSYDSGIKYSFEFELGDTDRYDFLLLANQILPTVKETWFGLKTVMEHVRDHPY
;
A
#
# COMPACT_ATOMS: atom_id res chain seq x y z
N MET A 1 2.20 18.60 6.92
CA MET A 1 1.97 17.78 8.13
C MET A 1 1.83 18.66 9.37
N ASP A 2 2.80 19.53 9.67
CA ASP A 2 2.80 20.31 10.92
C ASP A 2 1.56 21.21 11.10
N ASN A 3 1.09 21.87 10.04
CA ASN A 3 -0.14 22.66 10.09
C ASN A 3 -1.36 21.80 10.48
N LEU A 4 -1.49 20.59 9.92
CA LEU A 4 -2.62 19.70 10.21
C LEU A 4 -2.61 19.22 11.67
N VAL A 5 -1.42 18.98 12.24
CA VAL A 5 -1.25 18.65 13.67
C VAL A 5 -1.61 19.86 14.53
N ALA A 6 -1.18 21.06 14.13
CA ALA A 6 -1.47 22.30 14.85
C ALA A 6 -2.97 22.65 14.83
N GLU A 7 -3.64 22.39 13.71
CA GLU A 7 -5.08 22.65 13.52
C GLU A 7 -5.96 21.60 14.23
N HIS A 8 -5.47 20.37 14.41
CA HIS A 8 -6.24 19.25 14.97
C HIS A 8 -5.49 18.45 16.06
N PRO A 9 -4.96 19.10 17.12
CA PRO A 9 -4.07 18.45 18.08
C PRO A 9 -4.73 17.35 18.93
N GLY A 10 -6.07 17.36 19.05
CA GLY A 10 -6.83 16.32 19.76
C GLY A 10 -7.11 15.06 18.93
N LEU A 11 -6.78 15.06 17.64
CA LEU A 11 -7.07 13.96 16.71
C LEU A 11 -5.82 13.53 15.93
N VAL A 12 -4.95 14.47 15.54
CA VAL A 12 -3.81 14.24 14.66
C VAL A 12 -2.52 14.46 15.43
N SER A 13 -1.61 13.50 15.35
CA SER A 13 -0.27 13.59 15.92
C SER A 13 0.78 13.15 14.89
N LYS A 14 1.99 13.68 15.00
CA LYS A 14 3.13 13.28 14.17
C LYS A 14 3.99 12.28 14.94
N VAL A 15 4.32 11.16 14.30
CA VAL A 15 5.17 10.11 14.86
C VAL A 15 6.40 9.96 13.97
N ASP A 16 7.58 10.07 14.55
CA ASP A 16 8.84 9.76 13.86
C ASP A 16 9.07 8.24 13.93
N ILE A 17 9.26 7.62 12.77
CA ILE A 17 9.49 6.17 12.66
C ILE A 17 10.94 5.84 12.29
N GLY A 18 11.79 6.83 12.04
CA GLY A 18 13.18 6.63 11.64
C GLY A 18 13.72 7.70 10.70
N TYR A 19 14.86 7.41 10.09
CA TYR A 19 15.51 8.30 9.14
C TYR A 19 15.83 7.54 7.84
N SER A 20 15.67 8.24 6.71
CA SER A 20 16.05 7.73 5.39
C SER A 20 17.56 7.57 5.26
N PHE A 21 18.02 6.91 4.19
CA PHE A 21 19.44 6.73 3.89
C PHE A 21 20.19 8.09 3.82
N LYS A 22 19.52 9.13 3.34
CA LYS A 22 20.03 10.52 3.28
C LYS A 22 19.71 11.33 4.54
N ASN A 23 19.43 10.67 5.66
CA ASN A 23 19.19 11.26 6.97
C ASN A 23 18.01 12.26 7.00
N ARG A 24 16.92 11.95 6.30
CA ARG A 24 15.66 12.73 6.38
C ARG A 24 14.68 12.04 7.32
N PRO A 25 13.99 12.77 8.20
CA PRO A 25 13.08 12.16 9.17
C PRO A 25 11.87 11.56 8.45
N MET A 26 11.54 10.32 8.78
CA MET A 26 10.38 9.60 8.29
C MET A 26 9.24 9.80 9.27
N ASN A 27 8.30 10.66 8.89
CA ASN A 27 7.19 11.03 9.76
C ASN A 27 5.89 10.36 9.28
N VAL A 28 5.12 9.84 10.21
CA VAL A 28 3.78 9.31 10.01
C VAL A 28 2.77 10.22 10.71
N LEU A 29 1.59 10.40 10.11
CA LEU A 29 0.44 11.02 10.79
C LEU A 29 -0.39 9.93 11.47
N LYS A 30 -0.49 10.00 12.79
CA LYS A 30 -1.41 9.17 13.57
C LYS A 30 -2.70 9.94 13.81
N LEU A 31 -3.79 9.43 13.25
CA LEU A 31 -5.16 9.90 13.50
C LEU A 31 -5.78 9.00 14.58
N SER A 32 -6.07 9.54 15.76
CA SER A 32 -6.58 8.76 16.88
C SER A 32 -7.43 9.60 17.82
N THR A 33 -8.55 9.02 18.26
CA THR A 33 -9.36 9.56 19.36
C THR A 33 -8.95 8.98 20.73
N GLY A 34 -7.77 8.38 20.84
CA GLY A 34 -7.22 7.76 22.05
C GLY A 34 -7.58 6.28 22.22
N GLY A 35 -7.01 5.64 23.25
CA GLY A 35 -7.17 4.22 23.61
C GLY A 35 -6.22 3.25 22.90
N ASP A 36 -6.24 1.98 23.33
CA ASP A 36 -5.62 0.87 22.60
C ASP A 36 -6.60 0.38 21.53
N LYS A 37 -6.33 0.72 20.26
CA LYS A 37 -7.22 0.47 19.12
C LYS A 37 -6.48 -0.28 18.02
N LEU A 38 -7.26 -1.04 17.25
CA LEU A 38 -6.82 -1.57 15.97
C LEU A 38 -6.50 -0.40 15.03
N ALA A 39 -5.46 -0.55 14.24
CA ALA A 39 -4.95 0.47 13.35
C ALA A 39 -5.02 0.02 11.89
N ILE A 40 -5.24 0.99 11.00
CA ILE A 40 -5.12 0.81 9.56
C ILE A 40 -3.85 1.57 9.15
N TRP A 41 -2.90 0.88 8.53
CA TRP A 41 -1.70 1.47 7.97
C TRP A 41 -1.97 1.88 6.51
N LEU A 42 -1.68 3.14 6.20
CA LEU A 42 -1.77 3.69 4.84
C LEU A 42 -0.40 4.25 4.47
N GLU A 43 0.14 3.83 3.33
CA GLU A 43 1.38 4.40 2.77
C GLU A 43 1.22 4.75 1.29
N ALA A 44 2.02 5.71 0.83
CA ALA A 44 2.05 6.15 -0.56
C ALA A 44 3.46 6.67 -0.88
N GLY A 45 3.81 6.70 -2.17
CA GLY A 45 5.07 7.29 -2.63
C GLY A 45 6.29 6.44 -2.29
N ILE A 46 6.11 5.12 -2.27
CA ILE A 46 7.21 4.17 -2.05
C ILE A 46 8.09 3.99 -3.29
N HIS A 47 7.58 4.43 -4.45
CA HIS A 47 8.28 4.52 -5.73
C HIS A 47 8.43 5.97 -6.16
N ASP A 48 9.67 6.38 -6.46
CA ASP A 48 9.97 7.66 -7.09
C ASP A 48 9.97 7.47 -8.63
N GLY A 49 8.79 7.31 -9.26
CA GLY A 49 8.64 7.18 -10.73
C GLY A 49 8.33 5.76 -11.22
N ASP A 50 8.91 5.36 -12.37
CA ASP A 50 8.48 4.23 -13.22
C ASP A 50 8.55 2.80 -12.65
N SER A 51 8.98 2.65 -11.40
CA SER A 51 9.20 1.34 -10.80
C SER A 51 7.92 0.89 -10.09
N LEU A 52 7.18 -0.05 -10.68
CA LEU A 52 5.98 -0.62 -10.06
C LEU A 52 6.28 -1.52 -8.85
N PHE A 53 7.45 -2.17 -8.83
CA PHE A 53 7.81 -3.14 -7.79
C PHE A 53 9.32 -3.26 -7.65
N SER A 54 9.91 -2.54 -6.71
CA SER A 54 11.16 -3.01 -6.11
C SER A 54 11.26 -2.55 -4.68
N LEU A 55 10.81 -3.39 -3.76
CA LEU A 55 10.93 -3.14 -2.34
C LEU A 55 11.52 -4.35 -1.67
N GLY A 56 12.54 -4.10 -0.85
CA GLY A 56 13.28 -5.14 -0.15
C GLY A 56 12.52 -5.74 1.03
N PHE A 57 11.18 -5.68 1.13
CA PHE A 57 10.45 -6.26 2.27
C PHE A 57 10.73 -7.77 2.41
N PHE A 58 10.90 -8.45 1.27
CA PHE A 58 11.49 -9.77 1.19
C PHE A 58 12.70 -9.79 0.25
N CYS A 59 13.67 -10.64 0.56
CA CYS A 59 14.81 -10.92 -0.31
C CYS A 59 14.97 -12.43 -0.42
N ILE A 60 14.19 -13.03 -1.32
CA ILE A 60 14.32 -14.45 -1.63
C ILE A 60 15.19 -14.55 -2.90
N PRO A 61 16.32 -15.28 -2.86
CA PRO A 61 17.18 -15.45 -4.03
C PRO A 61 16.42 -16.05 -5.22
N SER A 62 16.66 -15.51 -6.43
CA SER A 62 16.16 -16.04 -7.70
C SER A 62 14.63 -16.08 -7.88
N GLN A 63 13.89 -15.21 -7.19
CA GLN A 63 12.44 -15.13 -7.40
C GLN A 63 12.06 -14.26 -8.62
N PRO A 64 10.98 -14.63 -9.34
CA PRO A 64 10.47 -13.86 -10.48
C PRO A 64 10.09 -12.42 -10.10
N GLY A 65 10.22 -11.53 -11.09
CA GLY A 65 9.83 -10.12 -10.98
C GLY A 65 10.80 -9.23 -10.20
N THR A 66 12.00 -9.71 -9.89
CA THR A 66 13.07 -8.90 -9.28
C THR A 66 14.42 -9.15 -9.93
N SER A 67 15.37 -8.23 -9.74
CA SER A 67 16.72 -8.31 -10.27
C SER A 67 17.76 -8.33 -9.15
N ASN A 68 18.86 -9.05 -9.39
CA ASN A 68 20.06 -9.01 -8.55
C ASN A 68 21.12 -8.01 -9.07
N ASN A 69 20.86 -7.37 -10.21
CA ASN A 69 21.74 -6.37 -10.78
C ASN A 69 21.47 -5.01 -10.11
N PRO A 70 22.44 -4.41 -9.39
CA PRO A 70 22.27 -3.11 -8.74
C PRO A 70 21.95 -1.95 -9.69
N CYS A 71 22.15 -2.13 -11.00
CA CYS A 71 21.81 -1.14 -12.03
C CYS A 71 20.41 -1.33 -12.62
N SER A 72 19.65 -2.32 -12.15
CA SER A 72 18.27 -2.57 -12.57
C SER A 72 17.30 -1.74 -11.75
N ASP A 73 16.27 -1.17 -12.38
CA ASP A 73 15.20 -0.46 -11.66
C ASP A 73 14.43 -1.40 -10.71
N SER A 74 14.41 -2.70 -11.03
CA SER A 74 13.87 -3.78 -10.19
C SER A 74 14.89 -4.42 -9.24
N TYR A 75 15.97 -3.72 -8.87
CA TYR A 75 16.97 -4.26 -7.95
C TYR A 75 16.41 -4.48 -6.54
N ARG A 76 16.42 -5.72 -6.08
CA ARG A 76 15.82 -6.15 -4.80
C ARG A 76 16.60 -5.77 -3.54
N GLY A 77 17.75 -5.11 -3.68
CA GLY A 77 18.68 -4.88 -2.58
C GLY A 77 19.57 -6.09 -2.24
N PRO A 78 20.60 -5.87 -1.41
CA PRO A 78 21.53 -6.93 -1.00
C PRO A 78 20.92 -7.97 -0.04
N SER A 79 19.87 -7.61 0.71
CA SER A 79 19.19 -8.49 1.68
C SER A 79 17.79 -7.97 1.98
N ALA A 80 16.97 -8.76 2.69
CA ALA A 80 15.64 -8.31 3.10
C ALA A 80 15.79 -7.17 4.10
N ASN A 81 14.95 -6.15 3.97
CA ASN A 81 14.94 -4.92 4.77
C ASN A 81 16.31 -4.21 4.77
N SER A 82 17.06 -4.30 3.68
CA SER A 82 18.34 -3.58 3.52
C SER A 82 18.15 -2.07 3.52
N GLU A 83 17.04 -1.60 2.93
CA GLU A 83 16.69 -0.19 2.87
C GLU A 83 16.15 0.26 4.24
N VAL A 84 16.71 1.34 4.78
CA VAL A 84 16.35 1.82 6.12
C VAL A 84 14.92 2.32 6.18
N GLU A 85 14.38 2.77 5.04
CA GLU A 85 13.00 3.20 4.87
C GLU A 85 12.04 2.02 5.05
N VAL A 86 12.32 0.90 4.36
CA VAL A 86 11.56 -0.36 4.50
C VAL A 86 11.68 -0.88 5.92
N LYS A 87 12.90 -0.91 6.47
CA LYS A 87 13.13 -1.39 7.83
C LYS A 87 12.36 -0.58 8.88
N SER A 88 12.26 0.75 8.72
CA SER A 88 11.52 1.62 9.64
C SER A 88 10.02 1.28 9.64
N ILE A 89 9.43 0.99 8.48
CA ILE A 89 8.03 0.58 8.36
C ILE A 89 7.82 -0.80 9.00
N VAL A 90 8.70 -1.75 8.68
CA VAL A 90 8.66 -3.12 9.23
C VAL A 90 8.75 -3.11 10.76
N ASP A 91 9.71 -2.37 11.32
CA ASP A 91 9.91 -2.27 12.77
C ASP A 91 8.73 -1.57 13.44
N PHE A 92 8.14 -0.54 12.81
CA PHE A 92 6.95 0.13 13.32
C PHE A 92 5.72 -0.77 13.36
N ILE A 93 5.44 -1.48 12.26
CA ILE A 93 4.29 -2.38 12.13
C ILE A 93 4.42 -3.58 13.08
N LYS A 94 5.63 -4.13 13.23
CA LYS A 94 5.91 -5.22 14.19
C LYS A 94 5.97 -4.75 15.65
N GLY A 95 5.87 -3.45 15.89
CA GLY A 95 5.85 -2.86 17.22
C GLY A 95 4.58 -3.21 18.01
N PRO A 96 4.31 -2.52 19.13
CA PRO A 96 3.19 -2.82 20.01
C PRO A 96 1.80 -2.48 19.42
N GLY A 97 1.74 -1.79 18.28
CA GLY A 97 0.50 -1.45 17.61
C GLY A 97 -0.17 -2.68 16.97
N LYS A 98 -1.50 -2.70 16.94
CA LYS A 98 -2.27 -3.78 16.31
C LYS A 98 -2.77 -3.32 14.94
N VAL A 99 -1.94 -3.47 13.91
CA VAL A 99 -2.34 -3.16 12.53
C VAL A 99 -3.20 -4.30 11.98
N THR A 100 -4.41 -4.00 11.53
CA THR A 100 -5.35 -4.99 10.97
C THR A 100 -5.56 -4.87 9.47
N ALA A 101 -5.21 -3.70 8.91
CA ALA A 101 -5.21 -3.48 7.47
C ALA A 101 -3.96 -2.71 7.06
N PHE A 102 -3.42 -3.07 5.90
CA PHE A 102 -2.28 -2.44 5.26
C PHE A 102 -2.68 -2.05 3.84
N ILE A 103 -2.59 -0.78 3.51
CA ILE A 103 -2.97 -0.29 2.19
C ILE A 103 -1.82 0.56 1.66
N THR A 104 -1.28 0.14 0.52
CA THR A 104 -0.26 0.90 -0.21
C THR A 104 -0.87 1.51 -1.48
N PHE A 105 -0.49 2.75 -1.79
CA PHE A 105 -0.92 3.48 -2.97
C PHE A 105 0.27 3.70 -3.91
N ASN A 106 0.11 3.18 -5.12
CA ASN A 106 0.99 3.32 -6.27
C ASN A 106 0.22 3.99 -7.43
N SER A 107 0.94 4.24 -8.51
CA SER A 107 0.38 4.61 -9.81
C SER A 107 1.28 4.02 -10.87
N TYR A 108 0.80 3.65 -12.06
CA TYR A 108 -0.55 3.81 -12.59
C TYR A 108 -1.08 2.45 -13.05
N SER A 109 -2.39 2.34 -13.34
CA SER A 109 -3.06 1.29 -14.14
C SER A 109 -4.53 1.12 -13.76
N GLN A 110 -5.03 1.81 -12.74
CA GLN A 110 -6.37 1.63 -12.17
C GLN A 110 -6.61 0.18 -11.73
N LEU A 111 -5.80 -0.31 -10.79
CA LEU A 111 -5.87 -1.66 -10.26
C LEU A 111 -6.11 -1.61 -8.75
N LEU A 112 -6.92 -2.54 -8.26
CA LEU A 112 -7.08 -2.78 -6.84
C LEU A 112 -6.77 -4.25 -6.56
N MET A 113 -5.61 -4.46 -5.98
CA MET A 113 -5.01 -5.78 -5.86
C MET A 113 -4.86 -6.20 -4.41
N PHE A 114 -4.65 -7.49 -4.22
CA PHE A 114 -4.39 -8.12 -2.94
C PHE A 114 -3.44 -9.31 -3.12
N PRO A 115 -2.90 -9.90 -2.05
CA PRO A 115 -1.98 -11.02 -2.16
C PRO A 115 -2.54 -12.22 -2.93
N TYR A 116 -1.71 -13.01 -3.63
CA TYR A 116 -0.25 -12.92 -3.66
C TYR A 116 0.32 -12.31 -4.95
N GLY A 117 1.48 -11.67 -4.84
CA GLY A 117 2.34 -11.25 -5.96
C GLY A 117 3.46 -12.25 -6.24
N TYR A 118 4.16 -12.73 -5.20
CA TYR A 118 5.32 -13.61 -5.36
C TYR A 118 4.94 -15.01 -5.84
N THR A 119 3.68 -15.39 -5.67
CA THR A 119 3.09 -16.65 -6.15
C THR A 119 1.73 -16.38 -6.74
N CYS A 120 1.31 -17.23 -7.66
CA CYS A 120 -0.01 -17.16 -8.31
C CYS A 120 -0.99 -18.17 -7.67
N ALA A 121 -0.59 -18.78 -6.55
CA ALA A 121 -1.48 -19.54 -5.69
C ALA A 121 -2.47 -18.59 -4.99
N GLU A 122 -3.69 -19.05 -4.79
CA GLU A 122 -4.71 -18.28 -4.07
C GLU A 122 -4.35 -18.15 -2.59
N SER A 123 -4.65 -17.00 -2.01
CA SER A 123 -4.51 -16.78 -0.57
C SER A 123 -5.59 -17.53 0.20
N HIS A 124 -5.31 -17.90 1.45
CA HIS A 124 -6.30 -18.57 2.32
C HIS A 124 -7.58 -17.76 2.57
N LYS A 125 -7.54 -16.46 2.30
CA LYS A 125 -8.66 -15.51 2.46
C LYS A 125 -9.13 -14.92 1.13
N PHE A 126 -8.86 -15.60 0.02
CA PHE A 126 -9.15 -15.12 -1.33
C PHE A 126 -10.58 -14.60 -1.48
N ASP A 127 -11.59 -15.39 -1.13
CA ASP A 127 -13.00 -15.02 -1.33
C ASP A 127 -13.36 -13.71 -0.63
N GLU A 128 -12.93 -13.56 0.62
CA GLU A 128 -13.20 -12.38 1.44
C GLU A 128 -12.44 -11.14 0.92
N LEU A 129 -11.15 -11.30 0.59
CA LEU A 129 -10.36 -10.19 0.05
C LEU A 129 -10.90 -9.73 -1.31
N ASN A 130 -11.27 -10.68 -2.16
CA ASN A 130 -11.86 -10.38 -3.46
C ASN A 130 -13.22 -9.68 -3.30
N GLU A 131 -14.08 -10.14 -2.39
CA GLU A 131 -15.37 -9.48 -2.11
C GLU A 131 -15.18 -8.03 -1.66
N VAL A 132 -14.26 -7.79 -0.73
CA VAL A 132 -13.96 -6.44 -0.20
C VAL A 132 -13.39 -5.55 -1.31
N ALA A 133 -12.44 -6.06 -2.09
CA ALA A 133 -11.83 -5.32 -3.19
C ALA A 133 -12.86 -4.98 -4.29
N GLN A 134 -13.75 -5.91 -4.64
CA GLN A 134 -14.83 -5.67 -5.60
C GLN A 134 -15.80 -4.58 -5.10
N LYS A 135 -16.20 -4.62 -3.82
CA LYS A 135 -17.04 -3.58 -3.21
C LYS A 135 -16.36 -2.21 -3.23
N ALA A 136 -15.08 -2.16 -2.89
CA ALA A 136 -14.30 -0.92 -2.91
C ALA A 136 -14.17 -0.35 -4.34
N ALA A 137 -13.86 -1.19 -5.33
CA ALA A 137 -13.79 -0.78 -6.74
C ALA A 137 -15.14 -0.27 -7.26
N GLN A 138 -16.26 -0.91 -6.90
CA GLN A 138 -17.61 -0.45 -7.26
C GLN A 138 -17.93 0.91 -6.62
N SER A 139 -17.58 1.09 -5.35
CA SER A 139 -17.76 2.35 -4.62
C SER A 139 -16.98 3.50 -5.25
N LEU A 140 -15.70 3.25 -5.60
CA LEU A 140 -14.86 4.18 -6.35
C LEU A 140 -15.49 4.54 -7.71
N THR A 141 -15.88 3.51 -8.48
CA THR A 141 -16.47 3.67 -9.83
C THR A 141 -17.73 4.54 -9.80
N SER A 142 -18.50 4.51 -8.71
CA SER A 142 -19.78 5.24 -8.60
C SER A 142 -19.66 6.76 -8.74
N LEU A 143 -18.47 7.34 -8.48
CA LEU A 143 -18.30 8.79 -8.47
C LEU A 143 -18.05 9.38 -9.88
N HIS A 144 -17.13 8.78 -10.65
CA HIS A 144 -16.73 9.30 -11.97
C HIS A 144 -16.79 8.26 -13.10
N GLY A 145 -17.16 7.01 -12.80
CA GLY A 145 -17.17 5.92 -13.77
C GLY A 145 -15.80 5.27 -14.03
N THR A 146 -14.75 5.66 -13.27
CA THR A 146 -13.41 5.10 -13.36
C THR A 146 -13.44 3.62 -12.99
N LYS A 147 -13.01 2.74 -13.91
CA LYS A 147 -13.07 1.30 -13.73
C LYS A 147 -11.73 0.78 -13.24
N TYR A 148 -11.77 0.05 -12.13
CA TYR A 148 -10.60 -0.65 -11.58
C TYR A 148 -10.68 -2.14 -11.89
N LYS A 149 -9.56 -2.74 -12.32
CA LYS A 149 -9.43 -4.21 -12.38
C LYS A 149 -9.06 -4.72 -10.99
N VAL A 150 -9.70 -5.80 -10.56
CA VAL A 150 -9.58 -6.35 -9.21
C VAL A 150 -9.09 -7.81 -9.26
N GLY A 151 -8.21 -8.19 -8.33
CA GLY A 151 -7.76 -9.57 -8.16
C GLY A 151 -6.40 -9.70 -7.47
N PRO A 152 -5.85 -10.93 -7.35
CA PRO A 152 -4.51 -11.14 -6.85
C PRO A 152 -3.45 -10.45 -7.70
N ILE A 153 -2.38 -9.93 -7.07
CA ILE A 153 -1.30 -9.21 -7.75
C ILE A 153 -0.74 -10.02 -8.93
N CYS A 154 -0.38 -11.31 -8.74
CA CYS A 154 0.14 -12.13 -9.84
C CYS A 154 -0.84 -12.23 -11.02
N SER A 155 -2.14 -12.41 -10.75
CA SER A 155 -3.15 -12.60 -11.79
C SER A 155 -3.53 -11.31 -12.52
N VAL A 156 -3.45 -10.18 -11.83
CA VAL A 156 -3.87 -8.88 -12.38
C VAL A 156 -2.76 -8.23 -13.19
N ILE A 157 -1.51 -8.31 -12.71
CA ILE A 157 -0.32 -7.69 -13.30
C ILE A 157 0.63 -8.78 -13.84
N TYR A 158 1.48 -9.33 -12.98
CA TYR A 158 2.45 -10.39 -13.26
C TYR A 158 3.05 -10.87 -11.93
N GLN A 159 3.74 -12.00 -11.94
CA GLN A 159 4.39 -12.54 -10.75
C GLN A 159 5.58 -11.65 -10.33
N ALA A 160 5.48 -11.04 -9.15
CA ALA A 160 6.46 -10.10 -8.61
C ALA A 160 6.75 -10.39 -7.14
N SER A 161 8.02 -10.41 -6.74
CA SER A 161 8.43 -10.77 -5.39
C SER A 161 8.93 -9.56 -4.60
N GLY A 162 8.81 -9.60 -3.27
CA GLY A 162 9.30 -8.53 -2.39
C GLY A 162 8.28 -7.43 -2.07
N GLY A 163 7.05 -7.52 -2.56
CA GLY A 163 6.02 -6.52 -2.30
C GLY A 163 5.65 -6.36 -0.81
N SER A 164 5.33 -5.14 -0.38
CA SER A 164 4.89 -4.84 0.98
C SER A 164 3.52 -5.45 1.30
N THR A 165 2.65 -5.56 0.30
CA THR A 165 1.33 -6.20 0.38
C THR A 165 1.44 -7.68 0.76
N ASP A 166 2.32 -8.43 0.09
CA ASP A 166 2.58 -9.84 0.43
C ASP A 166 3.22 -9.96 1.82
N TRP A 167 4.18 -9.08 2.15
CA TRP A 167 4.86 -9.09 3.44
C TRP A 167 3.94 -8.82 4.62
N SER A 168 3.05 -7.84 4.48
CA SER A 168 2.09 -7.49 5.52
C SER A 168 1.10 -8.63 5.74
N TYR A 169 0.63 -9.26 4.66
CA TYR A 169 -0.27 -10.40 4.72
C TYR A 169 0.36 -11.62 5.41
N ASP A 170 1.57 -12.00 4.99
CA ASP A 170 2.30 -13.11 5.62
C ASP A 170 2.73 -12.80 7.06
N SER A 171 2.79 -11.51 7.43
CA SER A 171 3.01 -11.05 8.82
C SER A 171 1.72 -11.07 9.67
N GLY A 172 0.58 -11.50 9.10
CA GLY A 172 -0.69 -11.66 9.80
C GLY A 172 -1.67 -10.49 9.63
N ILE A 173 -1.39 -9.51 8.78
CA ILE A 173 -2.31 -8.41 8.48
C ILE A 173 -3.25 -8.89 7.37
N LYS A 174 -4.43 -9.34 7.75
CA LYS A 174 -5.40 -9.95 6.83
C LYS A 174 -5.77 -9.03 5.65
N TYR A 175 -6.11 -7.78 5.93
CA TYR A 175 -6.60 -6.84 4.93
C TYR A 175 -5.44 -6.05 4.31
N SER A 176 -4.65 -6.73 3.48
CA SER A 176 -3.56 -6.13 2.72
C SER A 176 -3.99 -5.84 1.28
N PHE A 177 -3.98 -4.57 0.88
CA PHE A 177 -4.42 -4.12 -0.43
C PHE A 177 -3.42 -3.16 -1.08
N GLU A 178 -3.42 -3.15 -2.40
CA GLU A 178 -2.58 -2.31 -3.22
C GLU A 178 -3.42 -1.61 -4.28
N PHE A 179 -3.33 -0.29 -4.32
CA PHE A 179 -4.02 0.54 -5.30
C PHE A 179 -3.01 1.03 -6.33
N GLU A 180 -3.21 0.70 -7.60
CA GLU A 180 -2.59 1.41 -8.71
C GLU A 180 -3.57 2.47 -9.18
N LEU A 181 -3.28 3.74 -8.93
CA LEU A 181 -4.16 4.86 -9.24
C LEU A 181 -4.20 5.16 -10.76
N GLY A 182 -4.95 6.19 -11.13
CA GLY A 182 -5.08 6.61 -12.52
C GLY A 182 -3.78 7.18 -13.10
N ASP A 183 -3.57 7.12 -14.42
CA ASP A 183 -4.52 6.62 -15.43
C ASP A 183 -4.23 5.16 -15.86
N THR A 184 -4.59 4.77 -17.10
CA THR A 184 -4.36 3.41 -17.62
C THR A 184 -3.22 3.30 -18.64
N ASP A 185 -2.60 4.41 -19.09
CA ASP A 185 -1.39 4.50 -19.94
C ASP A 185 -1.16 5.89 -20.58
N ARG A 186 -2.12 6.81 -20.47
CA ARG A 186 -2.16 8.00 -21.34
C ARG A 186 -1.15 9.05 -20.91
N TYR A 187 -0.99 9.21 -19.61
CA TYR A 187 -0.07 10.16 -18.98
C TYR A 187 1.02 9.47 -18.20
N ASP A 188 0.99 8.14 -18.08
CA ASP A 188 2.01 7.38 -17.35
C ASP A 188 2.11 7.93 -15.92
N PHE A 189 3.30 8.20 -15.40
CA PHE A 189 3.51 8.87 -14.10
C PHE A 189 3.29 10.40 -14.13
N LEU A 190 3.01 10.99 -15.30
CA LEU A 190 2.85 12.43 -15.50
C LEU A 190 1.37 12.87 -15.52
N LEU A 191 0.56 12.30 -14.62
CA LEU A 191 -0.85 12.63 -14.49
C LEU A 191 -1.06 14.15 -14.32
N LEU A 192 -2.00 14.71 -15.09
CA LEU A 192 -2.28 16.14 -15.07
C LEU A 192 -2.75 16.60 -13.68
N ALA A 193 -2.27 17.76 -13.22
CA ALA A 193 -2.62 18.30 -11.89
C ALA A 193 -4.13 18.47 -11.67
N ASN A 194 -4.91 18.68 -12.74
CA ASN A 194 -6.38 18.78 -12.67
C ASN A 194 -7.09 17.45 -12.40
N GLN A 195 -6.40 16.30 -12.53
CA GLN A 195 -6.91 14.97 -12.21
C GLN A 195 -6.67 14.59 -10.75
N ILE A 196 -5.78 15.28 -10.01
CA ILE A 196 -5.45 14.95 -8.62
C ILE A 196 -6.72 14.91 -7.74
N LEU A 197 -7.54 15.97 -7.77
CA LEU A 197 -8.74 16.02 -6.92
C LEU A 197 -9.80 14.98 -7.32
N PRO A 198 -10.13 14.78 -8.60
CA PRO A 198 -10.96 13.65 -9.02
C PRO A 198 -10.46 12.30 -8.50
N THR A 199 -9.17 11.97 -8.72
CA THR A 199 -8.56 10.70 -8.29
C THR A 199 -8.60 10.53 -6.77
N VAL A 200 -8.28 11.56 -5.99
CA VAL A 200 -8.34 11.49 -4.52
C VAL A 200 -9.78 11.25 -4.04
N LYS A 201 -10.76 11.92 -4.64
CA LYS A 201 -12.17 11.80 -4.23
C LYS A 201 -12.74 10.41 -4.50
N GLU A 202 -12.48 9.83 -5.66
CA GLU A 202 -12.97 8.47 -5.95
C GLU A 202 -12.21 7.42 -5.12
N THR A 203 -10.89 7.57 -4.96
CA THR A 203 -10.07 6.67 -4.16
C THR A 203 -10.54 6.66 -2.70
N TRP A 204 -10.94 7.82 -2.17
CA TRP A 204 -11.52 7.93 -0.83
C TRP A 204 -12.78 7.07 -0.64
N PHE A 205 -13.64 6.92 -1.65
CA PHE A 205 -14.84 6.08 -1.56
C PHE A 205 -14.48 4.59 -1.48
N GLY A 206 -13.50 4.15 -2.28
CA GLY A 206 -12.95 2.81 -2.21
C GLY A 206 -12.27 2.54 -0.86
N LEU A 207 -11.37 3.42 -0.43
CA LEU A 207 -10.69 3.33 0.85
C LEU A 207 -11.68 3.27 2.02
N LYS A 208 -12.67 4.16 2.05
CA LYS A 208 -13.70 4.17 3.10
C LYS A 208 -14.45 2.84 3.19
N THR A 209 -14.73 2.22 2.04
CA THR A 209 -15.41 0.91 1.98
C THR A 209 -14.56 -0.19 2.63
N VAL A 210 -13.25 -0.19 2.39
CA VAL A 210 -12.31 -1.10 3.07
C VAL A 210 -12.27 -0.81 4.57
N MET A 211 -12.14 0.45 4.98
CA MET A 211 -12.08 0.81 6.41
C MET A 211 -13.36 0.43 7.16
N GLU A 212 -14.54 0.60 6.55
CA GLU A 212 -15.82 0.18 7.12
C GLU A 212 -15.89 -1.33 7.27
N HIS A 213 -15.42 -2.09 6.27
CA HIS A 213 -15.35 -3.54 6.37
C HIS A 213 -14.43 -3.99 7.51
N VAL A 214 -13.23 -3.42 7.62
CA VAL A 214 -12.25 -3.71 8.68
C VAL A 214 -12.81 -3.39 10.07
N ARG A 215 -13.53 -2.27 10.21
CA ARG A 215 -14.20 -1.89 11.47
C ARG A 215 -15.19 -2.96 11.90
N ASP A 216 -15.94 -3.52 10.96
CA ASP A 216 -17.03 -4.46 11.22
C ASP A 216 -16.53 -5.93 11.29
N HIS A 217 -15.31 -6.21 10.80
CA HIS A 217 -14.66 -7.53 10.75
C HIS A 217 -13.21 -7.47 11.24
N PRO A 218 -12.96 -7.30 12.55
CA PRO A 218 -11.60 -7.06 13.06
C PRO A 218 -10.65 -8.27 12.99
N TYR A 219 -11.13 -9.49 12.68
CA TYR A 219 -10.36 -10.75 12.67
C TYR A 219 -10.74 -11.65 11.48
#